data_AF-G0MNB1-F1
#
_entry.id   AF-G0MNB1-F1
#
_cell.length_a   1.000
_cell.length_b   1.000
_cell.length_c   1.000
_cell.angle_alpha   90.00
_cell.angle_beta   90.00
_cell.angle_gamma   90.00
#
_symmetry.space_group_name_H-M   'P 1'
#
loop_
_entity.id
_entity.type
_entity.pdbx_description
1 polymer ?
#
loop_
_entity_poly.entity_id
_entity_poly.type
_entity_poly.pdbx_seq_one_letter_code
_entity_poly.pdbx_strand_id
1 'polypeptide(L)'
;MSAVQLKQHFNNMKKIQEELKQKLGRIGEIAEEFRTFPSVTKDHFEKIDQMIRDCEHEMKECKESLVDMYKDAIIQGVDLDNTRLLKVFQFFFRNAGRITYLLRCINLPRGSTSIWVIILATAFIYLWAVL
;
A
#
# COMPACT_ATOMS: atom_id res chain seq x y z
N MET A 1 14.34 -15.21 1.55
CA MET A 1 14.51 -14.46 0.29
C MET A 1 15.58 -13.40 0.51
N SER A 2 16.52 -13.19 -0.42
CA SER A 2 17.55 -12.16 -0.26
C SER A 2 16.99 -10.74 -0.50
N ALA A 3 17.68 -9.69 -0.04
CA ALA A 3 17.27 -8.30 -0.26
C ALA A 3 17.10 -7.95 -1.75
N VAL A 4 18.00 -8.50 -2.60
CA VAL A 4 17.94 -8.31 -4.06
C VAL A 4 16.70 -8.99 -4.64
N GLN A 5 16.42 -10.22 -4.22
CA GLN A 5 15.23 -10.96 -4.65
C GLN A 5 13.94 -10.27 -4.20
N LEU A 6 13.89 -9.78 -2.95
CA LEU A 6 12.75 -9.05 -2.40
C LEU A 6 12.48 -7.77 -3.21
N LYS A 7 13.52 -7.01 -3.56
CA LYS A 7 13.39 -5.79 -4.37
C LYS A 7 12.93 -6.09 -5.80
N GLN A 8 13.46 -7.14 -6.41
CA GLN A 8 13.03 -7.56 -7.74
C GLN A 8 11.56 -8.00 -7.74
N HIS A 9 11.16 -8.81 -6.76
CA HIS A 9 9.78 -9.28 -6.63
C HIS A 9 8.81 -8.12 -6.41
N PHE A 10 9.18 -7.16 -5.55
CA PHE A 10 8.41 -5.93 -5.33
C PHE A 10 8.23 -5.10 -6.61
N ASN A 11 9.29 -4.92 -7.41
CA ASN A 11 9.21 -4.19 -8.67
C ASN A 11 8.29 -4.91 -9.68
N ASN A 12 8.34 -6.23 -9.73
CA ASN A 12 7.44 -7.02 -10.57
C ASN A 12 5.98 -6.84 -10.12
N MET A 13 5.70 -6.88 -8.81
CA MET A 13 4.35 -6.64 -8.31
C MET A 13 3.85 -5.23 -8.59
N LYS A 14 4.70 -4.21 -8.49
CA LYS A 14 4.34 -2.84 -8.91
C LYS A 14 4.00 -2.77 -10.40
N LYS A 15 4.72 -3.50 -11.24
CA LYS A 15 4.43 -3.58 -12.68
C LYS A 15 3.07 -4.23 -12.93
N ILE A 16 2.79 -5.37 -12.29
CA ILE A 16 1.49 -6.05 -12.37
C ILE A 16 0.37 -5.12 -11.91
N GLN A 17 0.57 -4.40 -10.80
CA GLN A 17 -0.41 -3.43 -10.31
C GLN A 17 -0.75 -2.37 -11.36
N GLU A 18 0.25 -1.86 -12.08
CA GLU A 18 0.05 -0.84 -13.11
C GLU A 18 -0.64 -1.41 -14.34
N GLU A 19 -0.28 -2.63 -14.77
CA GLU A 19 -0.96 -3.36 -15.84
C GLU A 19 -2.44 -3.59 -15.52
N LEU A 20 -2.77 -3.97 -14.28
CA LEU A 20 -4.14 -4.13 -13.82
C LEU A 20 -4.93 -2.81 -13.82
N LYS A 21 -4.31 -1.69 -13.42
CA LYS A 21 -4.97 -0.37 -13.51
C LYS A 21 -5.28 -0.01 -14.97
N GLN A 22 -4.35 -0.25 -15.87
CA GLN A 22 -4.56 0.00 -17.30
C GLN A 22 -5.67 -0.89 -17.86
N LYS A 23 -5.68 -2.18 -17.49
CA LYS A 23 -6.74 -3.13 -17.86
C LYS A 23 -8.10 -2.65 -17.39
N LEU A 24 -8.21 -2.22 -16.13
CA LEU A 24 -9.45 -1.70 -15.55
C LEU A 24 -9.92 -0.41 -16.25
N GLY A 25 -8.98 0.49 -16.58
CA GLY A 25 -9.26 1.68 -17.40
C GLY A 25 -9.83 1.33 -18.78
N ARG A 26 -9.21 0.38 -19.49
CA ARG A 26 -9.69 -0.09 -20.80
C ARG A 26 -11.06 -0.75 -20.71
N ILE A 27 -11.34 -1.53 -19.65
CA ILE A 27 -12.67 -2.11 -19.43
C ILE A 27 -13.70 -0.99 -19.23
N GLY A 28 -13.34 0.07 -18.51
CA GLY A 28 -14.19 1.26 -18.34
C GLY A 28 -14.48 1.97 -19.67
N GLU A 29 -13.47 2.17 -20.52
CA GLU A 29 -13.65 2.74 -21.87
C GLU A 29 -14.59 1.89 -22.72
N ILE A 30 -14.39 0.56 -22.73
CA ILE A 30 -15.27 -0.40 -23.42
C ILE A 30 -16.69 -0.31 -22.86
N ALA A 31 -16.86 -0.23 -21.54
CA ALA A 31 -18.17 -0.12 -20.91
C ALA A 31 -18.93 1.13 -21.36
N GLU A 32 -18.25 2.27 -21.47
CA GLU A 32 -18.85 3.52 -21.96
C GLU A 32 -19.18 3.44 -23.46
N GLU A 33 -18.31 2.87 -24.29
CA GLU A 33 -18.60 2.64 -25.71
C GLU A 33 -19.84 1.76 -25.89
N PHE A 34 -19.94 0.67 -25.14
CA PHE A 34 -21.08 -0.25 -25.20
C PHE A 34 -22.42 0.43 -24.84
N ARG A 35 -22.43 1.42 -23.93
CA ARG A 35 -23.65 2.18 -23.62
C ARG A 35 -24.20 2.96 -24.82
N THR A 36 -23.37 3.27 -25.81
CA THR A 36 -23.77 4.04 -27.00
C THR A 36 -24.31 3.15 -28.14
N PHE A 37 -24.13 1.83 -28.08
CA PHE A 37 -24.55 0.91 -29.12
C PHE A 37 -25.96 0.34 -28.89
N PRO A 38 -26.90 0.50 -29.83
CA PRO A 38 -28.28 0.02 -29.67
C PRO A 38 -28.43 -1.52 -29.70
N SER A 39 -27.38 -2.26 -30.07
CA SER A 39 -27.37 -3.73 -30.14
C SER A 39 -26.86 -4.42 -28.87
N VAL A 40 -26.53 -3.66 -27.82
CA VAL A 40 -25.97 -4.22 -26.59
C VAL A 40 -27.05 -4.87 -25.75
N THR A 41 -26.85 -6.14 -25.44
CA THR A 41 -27.76 -6.93 -24.59
C THR A 41 -27.28 -6.93 -23.14
N LYS A 42 -28.17 -7.33 -22.22
CA LYS A 42 -27.86 -7.51 -20.80
C LYS A 42 -26.64 -8.42 -20.57
N ASP A 43 -26.49 -9.48 -21.36
CA ASP A 43 -25.37 -10.43 -21.26
C ASP A 43 -24.00 -9.77 -21.51
N HIS A 44 -23.94 -8.71 -22.33
CA HIS A 44 -22.70 -7.98 -22.57
C HIS A 44 -22.31 -7.16 -21.35
N PHE A 45 -23.28 -6.49 -20.70
CA PHE A 45 -23.03 -5.79 -19.44
C PHE A 45 -22.64 -6.74 -18.32
N GLU A 46 -23.27 -7.91 -18.21
CA GLU A 46 -22.88 -8.92 -17.22
C GLU A 46 -21.45 -9.42 -17.42
N LYS A 47 -21.00 -9.59 -18.67
CA LYS A 47 -19.59 -9.93 -18.97
C LYS A 47 -18.63 -8.82 -18.57
N ILE A 48 -18.98 -7.56 -18.85
CA ILE A 48 -18.15 -6.40 -18.47
C ILE A 48 -18.06 -6.31 -16.95
N ASP A 49 -19.19 -6.41 -16.24
CA ASP A 49 -19.22 -6.41 -14.78
C ASP A 49 -18.37 -7.54 -14.19
N GLN A 50 -18.41 -8.73 -14.81
CA GLN A 50 -17.56 -9.84 -14.38
C GLN A 50 -16.07 -9.53 -14.58
N MET A 51 -15.69 -8.98 -15.73
CA MET A 51 -14.29 -8.58 -15.99
C MET A 51 -13.81 -7.51 -15.01
N ILE A 52 -14.67 -6.55 -14.63
CA ILE A 52 -14.36 -5.55 -13.60
C ILE A 52 -14.11 -6.25 -12.26
N ARG A 53 -15.03 -7.11 -11.82
CA ARG A 53 -14.90 -7.84 -10.54
C ARG A 53 -13.63 -8.68 -10.48
N ASP A 54 -13.32 -9.40 -11.55
CA ASP A 54 -12.10 -10.22 -11.62
C ASP A 54 -10.85 -9.34 -11.53
N CYS A 55 -10.83 -8.21 -12.25
CA CYS A 55 -9.71 -7.26 -12.20
C CYS A 55 -9.57 -6.58 -10.83
N GLU A 56 -10.68 -6.28 -10.16
CA GLU A 56 -10.68 -5.73 -8.79
C GLU A 56 -10.16 -6.74 -7.77
N HIS A 57 -10.51 -8.02 -7.95
CA HIS A 57 -10.00 -9.11 -7.12
C HIS A 57 -8.48 -9.27 -7.28
N GLU A 58 -7.98 -9.35 -8.52
CA GLU A 58 -6.54 -9.41 -8.81
C GLU A 58 -5.81 -8.18 -8.24
N MET A 59 -6.41 -6.99 -8.34
CA MET A 59 -5.87 -5.75 -7.77
C MET A 59 -5.79 -5.80 -6.24
N LYS A 60 -6.78 -6.41 -5.58
CA LYS A 60 -6.79 -6.58 -4.13
C LYS A 60 -5.67 -7.52 -3.69
N GLU A 61 -5.54 -8.69 -4.31
CA GLU A 61 -4.46 -9.64 -4.02
C GLU A 61 -3.08 -9.04 -4.26
N CYS A 62 -2.93 -8.26 -5.34
CA CYS A 62 -1.71 -7.53 -5.63
C CYS A 62 -1.37 -6.52 -4.52
N LYS A 63 -2.36 -5.78 -4.00
CA LYS A 63 -2.16 -4.84 -2.88
C LYS A 63 -1.77 -5.55 -1.59
N GLU A 64 -2.44 -6.66 -1.27
CA GLU A 64 -2.12 -7.47 -0.09
C GLU A 64 -0.69 -8.00 -0.15
N SER A 65 -0.29 -8.52 -1.32
CA SER A 65 1.08 -8.99 -1.57
C SER A 65 2.12 -7.87 -1.41
N LEU A 66 1.84 -6.66 -1.92
CA LEU A 66 2.71 -5.50 -1.73
C LEU A 66 2.84 -5.12 -0.25
N VAL A 67 1.74 -5.16 0.50
CA VAL A 67 1.74 -4.90 1.96
C VAL A 67 2.62 -5.91 2.69
N ASP A 68 2.53 -7.19 2.35
CA ASP A 68 3.37 -8.22 2.97
C ASP A 68 4.84 -8.05 2.63
N MET A 69 5.17 -7.65 1.40
CA MET A 69 6.55 -7.29 1.04
C MET A 69 7.07 -6.09 1.84
N TYR A 70 6.23 -5.08 2.09
CA TYR A 70 6.62 -3.96 2.97
C TYR A 70 6.88 -4.41 4.41
N LYS A 71 6.07 -5.34 4.95
CA LYS A 71 6.32 -5.92 6.29
C LYS A 71 7.67 -6.65 6.31
N ASP A 72 7.94 -7.49 5.31
CA ASP A 72 9.19 -8.20 5.19
C ASP A 72 10.39 -7.25 5.08
N ALA A 73 10.26 -6.19 4.30
CA ALA A 73 11.30 -5.17 4.16
C ALA A 73 11.54 -4.38 5.46
N ILE A 74 10.50 -4.14 6.25
CA ILE A 74 10.63 -3.53 7.58
C ILE A 74 11.44 -4.43 8.52
N ILE A 75 11.09 -5.72 8.56
CA ILE A 75 11.76 -6.72 9.42
C ILE A 75 13.23 -6.89 9.00
N GLN A 76 13.47 -7.02 7.69
CA GLN A 76 14.81 -7.25 7.14
C GLN A 76 15.64 -5.96 7.03
N GLY A 77 15.04 -4.78 7.23
CA GLY A 77 15.73 -3.50 7.08
C GLY A 77 16.13 -3.17 5.65
N VAL A 78 15.38 -3.65 4.66
CA VAL A 78 15.66 -3.47 3.24
C VAL A 78 14.90 -2.27 2.71
N ASP A 79 15.54 -1.46 1.86
CA ASP A 79 14.89 -0.35 1.17
C ASP A 79 14.34 -0.81 -0.19
N LEU A 80 13.02 -1.00 -0.24
CA LEU A 80 12.30 -1.54 -1.40
C LEU A 80 12.09 -0.51 -2.51
N ASP A 81 11.55 0.65 -2.15
CA ASP A 81 11.08 1.67 -3.10
C ASP A 81 11.88 2.96 -3.03
N ASN A 82 12.98 2.97 -2.25
CA ASN A 82 13.81 4.15 -1.98
C ASN A 82 13.00 5.30 -1.36
N THR A 83 11.83 5.02 -0.78
CA THR A 83 11.00 6.05 -0.16
C THR A 83 11.47 6.31 1.26
N ARG A 84 11.40 7.57 1.66
CA ARG A 84 11.66 7.98 3.04
C ARG A 84 10.63 7.39 4.02
N LEU A 85 9.41 7.12 3.52
CA LEU A 85 8.31 6.60 4.32
C LEU A 85 8.63 5.20 4.89
N LEU A 86 9.24 4.32 4.09
CA LEU A 86 9.63 2.99 4.57
C LEU A 86 10.66 3.08 5.71
N LYS A 87 11.60 4.02 5.63
CA LYS A 87 12.59 4.27 6.69
C LYS A 87 11.93 4.75 7.99
N VAL A 88 10.85 5.53 7.90
CA VAL A 88 10.05 5.94 9.06
C VAL A 88 9.36 4.74 9.71
N PHE A 89 8.73 3.88 8.91
CA PHE A 89 8.11 2.67 9.42
C PHE A 89 9.13 1.72 10.06
N GLN A 90 10.30 1.56 9.45
CA GLN A 90 11.42 0.80 10.03
C GLN A 90 11.86 1.39 11.38
N PHE A 91 11.98 2.72 11.50
CA PHE A 91 12.30 3.38 12.76
C PHE A 91 11.28 3.06 13.84
N PHE A 92 9.98 3.25 13.55
CA PHE A 92 8.93 2.96 14.52
C PHE A 92 8.89 1.49 14.91
N PHE A 93 9.01 0.59 13.94
CA PHE A 93 9.01 -0.85 14.19
C PHE A 93 10.16 -1.25 15.11
N ARG A 94 11.39 -0.81 14.81
CA ARG A 94 12.58 -1.12 15.63
C ARG A 94 12.53 -0.49 17.02
N ASN A 95 11.89 0.67 17.16
CA ASN A 95 11.85 1.42 18.41
C ASN A 95 10.50 1.30 19.15
N ALA A 96 9.56 0.48 18.67
CA ALA A 96 8.19 0.42 19.19
C ALA A 96 8.14 0.19 20.71
N GLY A 97 8.96 -0.74 21.21
CA GLY A 97 9.04 -1.03 22.64
C GLY A 97 9.56 0.17 23.45
N ARG A 98 10.61 0.84 22.97
CA ARG A 98 11.20 2.02 23.63
C ARG A 98 10.25 3.22 23.60
N ILE A 99 9.60 3.48 22.47
CA ILE A 99 8.59 4.54 22.32
C ILE A 99 7.40 4.26 23.25
N THR A 100 6.91 3.03 23.28
CA THR A 100 5.82 2.62 24.18
C THR A 100 6.20 2.80 25.64
N TYR A 101 7.42 2.41 26.02
CA TYR A 101 7.93 2.62 27.37
C TYR A 101 7.97 4.11 27.73
N LEU A 102 8.56 4.95 26.88
CA LEU A 102 8.63 6.40 27.09
C LEU A 102 7.24 7.04 27.19
N LEU A 103 6.31 6.65 26.32
CA LEU A 103 4.92 7.14 26.35
C LEU A 103 4.18 6.72 27.63
N ARG A 104 4.47 5.53 28.19
CA ARG A 104 3.91 5.09 29.49
C ARG A 104 4.46 5.88 30.67
N CYS A 105 5.70 6.37 30.58
CA CYS A 105 6.29 7.21 31.62
C CYS A 105 5.71 8.63 31.65
N ILE A 106 5.01 9.05 30.59
CA ILE A 106 4.31 10.33 30.53
C ILE A 106 2.86 10.10 30.99
N ASN A 107 2.42 10.87 31.99
CA ASN A 107 1.04 10.81 32.48
C ASN A 107 0.09 11.47 31.46
N LEU A 108 -0.27 10.74 30.41
CA LEU A 108 -1.22 11.18 29.39
C LEU A 108 -2.62 10.64 29.69
N PRO A 109 -3.67 11.49 29.61
CA PRO A 109 -5.05 11.02 29.74
C PRO A 109 -5.33 9.92 28.70
N ARG A 110 -5.91 8.80 29.13
CA ARG A 110 -6.31 7.72 28.21
C ARG A 110 -7.25 8.27 27.15
N GLY A 111 -6.94 8.02 25.86
CA GLY A 111 -7.70 8.55 24.73
C GLY A 111 -7.28 9.95 24.26
N SER A 112 -6.27 10.56 24.86
CA SER A 112 -5.75 11.86 24.40
C SER A 112 -5.10 11.75 23.02
N THR A 113 -5.55 12.61 22.10
CA THR A 113 -4.96 12.81 20.77
C THR A 113 -3.49 13.23 20.82
N SER A 114 -3.00 13.73 21.97
CA SER A 114 -1.61 14.14 22.17
C SER A 114 -0.60 13.00 21.94
N ILE A 115 -0.98 11.74 22.17
CA ILE A 115 -0.11 10.58 21.88
C ILE A 115 0.21 10.51 20.39
N TRP A 116 -0.80 10.68 19.53
CA TRP A 116 -0.63 10.69 18.08
C TRP A 116 0.19 11.89 17.60
N VAL A 117 0.02 13.05 18.24
CA VAL A 117 0.83 14.25 17.94
C VAL A 117 2.31 13.99 18.24
N ILE A 118 2.65 13.38 19.38
CA ILE A 118 4.04 13.04 19.74
C ILE A 118 4.63 12.03 18.75
N ILE A 119 3.85 11.00 18.35
CA ILE A 119 4.28 10.01 17.36
C ILE A 119 4.56 10.69 16.02
N LEU A 120 3.64 11.52 15.52
CA LEU A 120 3.81 12.25 14.26
C LEU A 120 4.98 13.24 14.30
N ALA A 121 5.16 13.97 15.40
CA ALA A 121 6.29 14.88 15.58
C ALA A 121 7.63 14.11 15.57
N THR A 122 7.69 12.96 16.23
CA THR A 122 8.88 12.08 16.22
C THR A 122 9.17 11.57 14.81
N ALA A 123 8.14 11.19 14.04
CA ALA A 123 8.27 10.79 12.65
C ALA A 123 8.88 11.91 11.79
N PHE A 124 8.37 13.14 11.96
CA PHE A 124 8.80 14.31 11.21
C PHE A 124 10.25 14.69 11.54
N ILE A 125 10.63 14.69 12.82
CA ILE A 125 12.01 14.95 13.26
C ILE A 125 12.95 13.88 12.69
N TYR A 126 12.56 12.60 12.73
CA TYR A 126 13.38 11.53 12.16
C TYR A 126 13.56 11.70 10.64
N LEU A 127 12.48 12.03 9.91
CA LEU A 127 12.57 12.32 8.47
C LEU A 127 13.52 13.48 8.16
N TRP A 128 13.52 14.51 9.02
CA TRP A 128 14.38 15.68 8.88
C TRP A 128 15.84 15.40 9.26
N ALA A 129 16.08 14.53 10.24
CA ALA A 129 17.42 14.19 10.72
C ALA A 129 18.15 13.14 9.87
N VAL A 130 17.44 12.37 9.06
CA VAL A 130 18.00 11.34 8.16
C VAL A 130 18.24 11.89 6.73
N LEU A 131 17.95 13.18 6.51
CA LEU A 131 18.40 13.95 5.33
C LEU A 131 19.91 14.15 5.37
#